data_AF-A0A932K5Y5-F1
#
_entry.id   AF-A0A932K5Y5-F1
#
_cell.length_a   1.000
_cell.length_b   1.000
_cell.length_c   1.000
_cell.angle_alpha   90.00
_cell.angle_beta   90.00
_cell.angle_gamma   90.00
#
_symmetry.space_group_name_H-M   'P 1'
#
loop_
_entity.id
_entity.type
_entity.pdbx_description
1 polymer ?
#
loop_
_entity_poly.entity_id
_entity_poly.type
_entity_poly.pdbx_seq_one_letter_code
_entity_poly.pdbx_strand_id
1 'polypeptide(L)' 'MILERFKVPHADEIRVPEQSLRRTVTAIFEKMGLSPEDAAEGADVLVTTDLRGVET' A
#
# COMPACT_ATOMS: atom_id res chain seq x y z
N MET A 1 -21.04 -0.62 -2.13
CA MET A 1 -20.74 0.75 -1.70
C MET A 1 -20.19 0.69 -0.28
N ILE A 2 -19.12 1.43 0.02
CA ILE A 2 -18.55 1.52 1.38
C ILE A 2 -19.49 2.38 2.26
N LEU A 3 -19.69 2.00 3.53
CA LEU A 3 -20.51 2.82 4.44
C LEU A 3 -19.77 4.11 4.79
N GLU A 4 -20.49 5.22 4.98
CA GLU A 4 -19.89 6.54 5.31
C GLU A 4 -18.93 6.48 6.50
N ARG A 5 -19.24 5.68 7.53
CA ARG A 5 -18.38 5.50 8.71
C ARG A 5 -17.00 4.89 8.42
N PHE A 6 -16.80 4.31 7.24
CA PHE A 6 -15.54 3.70 6.82
C PHE A 6 -14.72 4.61 5.88
N LYS A 7 -15.23 5.80 5.54
CA LYS A 7 -14.44 6.78 4.80
C LYS A 7 -13.54 7.53 5.77
N VAL A 8 -12.27 7.64 5.42
CA VAL A 8 -11.34 8.51 6.13
C VAL A 8 -11.84 9.96 6.00
N PRO A 9 -11.99 10.71 7.11
CA PRO A 9 -12.33 12.12 7.02
C PRO A 9 -11.29 12.89 6.19
N HIS A 10 -11.73 13.84 5.36
CA HIS A 10 -10.82 14.60 4.50
C HIS A 10 -9.71 15.36 5.26
N ALA A 11 -9.98 15.76 6.51
CA ALA A 11 -8.98 16.41 7.36
C ALA A 11 -7.82 15.47 7.76
N ASP A 12 -8.07 14.16 7.73
CA ASP A 12 -7.14 13.11 8.13
C ASP A 12 -6.56 12.34 6.92
N GLU A 13 -7.01 12.64 5.69
CA GLU A 13 -6.54 11.95 4.49
C GLU A 13 -5.13 12.42 4.08
N ILE A 14 -4.25 11.45 3.80
CA ILE A 14 -2.96 11.71 3.17
C ILE A 14 -2.92 10.95 1.85
N ARG A 15 -2.71 11.70 0.76
CA ARG A 15 -2.64 11.12 -0.58
C ARG A 15 -1.18 10.90 -0.97
N VAL A 16 -0.83 9.63 -1.20
CA VAL A 16 0.51 9.22 -1.58
C VAL A 16 0.49 8.73 -3.03
N PRO A 17 1.45 9.14 -3.88
CA PRO A 17 1.58 8.58 -5.23
C PRO A 17 1.87 7.07 -5.17
N GLU A 18 1.14 6.30 -5.97
CA GLU A 18 1.23 4.84 -6.07
C GLU A 18 2.67 4.33 -6.23
N GLN A 19 3.41 4.87 -7.20
CA GLN A 19 4.81 4.48 -7.41
C GLN A 19 5.72 4.79 -6.21
N SER A 20 5.44 5.87 -5.48
CA SER A 20 6.22 6.22 -4.28
C SER A 20 5.94 5.25 -3.14
N LEU A 21 4.68 4.88 -2.95
CA LEU A 21 4.28 3.87 -1.96
C LEU A 21 4.91 2.51 -2.29
N ARG A 22 4.79 2.06 -3.55
CA ARG A 22 5.38 0.81 -4.04
C ARG A 22 6.87 0.72 -3.79
N ARG A 23 7.65 1.74 -4.21
CA ARG A 23 9.11 1.77 -3.95
C ARG A 23 9.43 1.71 -2.47
N THR A 24 8.65 2.40 -1.64
CA THR A 24 8.87 2.44 -0.18
C THR A 24 8.63 1.06 0.44
N VAL A 25 7.52 0.40 0.08
CA VAL A 25 7.19 -0.95 0.57
C VAL A 25 8.24 -1.98 0.12
N THR A 26 8.65 -1.96 -1.15
CA THR A 26 9.73 -2.84 -1.64
C THR A 26 11.01 -2.66 -0.82
N ALA A 27 11.44 -1.40 -0.59
CA ALA A 27 12.64 -1.13 0.20
C ALA A 27 12.52 -1.59 1.66
N ILE A 28 11.32 -1.51 2.26
CA ILE A 28 11.06 -2.06 3.60
C ILE A 28 11.22 -3.58 3.57
N PHE A 29 10.60 -4.28 2.62
CA PHE A 29 10.69 -5.73 2.53
C PHE A 29 12.11 -6.24 2.29
N GLU A 30 12.87 -5.59 1.40
CA GLU A 30 14.30 -5.88 1.23
C GLU A 30 15.07 -5.67 2.54
N LYS A 31 14.79 -4.56 3.26
CA LYS A 31 15.43 -4.27 4.55
C LYS A 31 15.10 -5.31 5.63
N MET A 32 13.94 -5.95 5.54
CA MET A 32 13.50 -7.04 6.41
C MET A 32 14.05 -8.41 6.00
N GLY A 33 14.83 -8.49 4.93
CA GLY A 33 15.56 -9.70 4.51
C GLY A 33 14.90 -10.51 3.40
N LEU A 34 13.87 -9.97 2.74
CA LEU A 34 13.32 -10.61 1.54
C LEU A 34 14.30 -10.47 0.37
N SER A 35 14.25 -11.43 -0.56
CA SER A 35 14.93 -11.28 -1.84
C SER A 35 14.32 -10.10 -2.63
N PRO A 36 15.06 -9.46 -3.55
CA PRO A 36 14.49 -8.39 -4.38
C PRO A 36 13.24 -8.81 -5.15
N GLU A 37 13.17 -10.08 -5.57
CA GLU A 37 12.00 -10.65 -6.28
C GLU A 37 10.79 -10.76 -5.34
N ASP A 38 10.96 -11.38 -4.17
CA ASP A 38 9.87 -11.53 -3.20
C ASP A 38 9.40 -10.17 -2.66
N ALA A 39 10.33 -9.23 -2.46
CA ALA A 39 10.03 -7.87 -2.02
C ALA A 39 9.24 -7.09 -3.07
N ALA A 40 9.57 -7.25 -4.36
CA ALA A 40 8.84 -6.61 -5.45
C ALA A 40 7.42 -7.18 -5.59
N GLU A 41 7.27 -8.51 -5.56
CA GLU A 41 5.98 -9.19 -5.67
C GLU A 41 5.07 -8.85 -4.48
N GLY A 42 5.60 -8.95 -3.25
CA GLY A 42 4.84 -8.60 -2.06
C GLY A 42 4.38 -7.14 -2.05
N ALA A 43 5.24 -6.22 -2.51
CA ALA A 43 4.89 -4.81 -2.62
C ALA A 43 3.84 -4.56 -3.72
N ASP A 44 3.89 -5.29 -4.84
CA ASP A 44 2.88 -5.19 -5.88
C ASP A 44 1.50 -5.62 -5.37
N VAL A 45 1.43 -6.79 -4.74
CA VAL A 45 0.17 -7.30 -4.18
C VAL A 45 -0.39 -6.30 -3.18
N LEU A 46 0.41 -5.89 -2.17
CA LEU A 46 -0.04 -5.01 -1.10
C LEU A 46 -0.56 -3.66 -1.62
N VAL A 47 0.23 -2.96 -2.43
CA VAL A 47 -0.16 -1.65 -2.98
C VAL A 47 -1.36 -1.77 -3.92
N THR A 48 -1.47 -2.87 -4.64
CA THR A 48 -2.60 -3.12 -5.53
C THR A 48 -3.90 -3.37 -4.74
N THR A 49 -3.84 -4.01 -3.57
CA THR A 49 -4.98 -4.10 -2.63
C THR A 49 -5.42 -2.72 -2.15
N ASP A 50 -4.48 -1.86 -1.76
CA ASP A 50 -4.77 -0.48 -1.32
C ASP A 50 -5.48 0.33 -2.41
N LEU A 51 -4.99 0.27 -3.66
CA LEU A 51 -5.61 0.97 -4.80
C LEU A 51 -7.04 0.51 -5.09
N ARG A 52 -7.37 -0.73 -4.72
CA ARG A 52 -8.70 -1.30 -4.88
C ARG A 52 -9.60 -1.07 -3.67
N GLY A 53 -9.10 -0.40 -2.63
CA GLY A 53 -9.83 -0.17 -1.38
C GLY A 53 -10.16 -1.47 -0.65
N VAL A 54 -9.33 -2.50 -0.81
CA VAL A 54 -9.46 -3.77 -0.11
C VAL A 54 -8.63 -3.68 1.16
N GLU A 55 -9.26 -3.14 2.21
CA GLU A 55 -8.66 -3.06 3.54
C GLU A 55 -9.25 -4.17 4.43
N THR A 56 -8.38 -4.94 5.11
CA THR A 56 -8.72 -6.06 6.02
C THR A 56 -8.32 -5.79 7.45
#